data_AF-A0AB33BRG8-F1
#
_entry.id   AF-A0AB33BRG8-F1
#
_cell.length_a   1.000
_cell.length_b   1.000
_cell.length_c   1.000
_cell.angle_alpha   90.00
_cell.angle_beta   90.00
_cell.angle_gamma   90.00
#
_symmetry.space_group_name_H-M   'P 1'
#
loop_
_entity.id
_entity.type
_entity.pdbx_description
1 polymer ?
#
loop_
_entity_poly.entity_id
_entity_poly.type
_entity_poly.pdbx_seq_one_letter_code
_entity_poly.pdbx_strand_id
1 'polypeptide(L)'
;MPIDVELYVTDGQHRLKAIEKVLPEKPDLRNDSVTVLVVQEADMDQIHQDFADCAKNKPIPPALLAAFDVTDPLAKLTRTITKDLVIFNGRIDKISRTIGKDTKYMFTMSQLRIGVAEFLFGSSRKPVIESHSRQSKSEFLLMLERLKIFYTEFAKNNDTWRLLLQPASQTVNLNLYDLRQQRVDFNTVGFQVLSRIGHLIFFGQEFTDLQREALIKALAGLDYTRDSALWLNSIVIDDAGAKKIVTQTTAVDKAFKIARDAVQEKTGIVLI
;
A
#
# COMPACT_ATOMS: atom_id res chain seq x y z
N MET A 1 -1.22 -30.90 -27.27
CA MET A 1 -1.11 -31.03 -25.79
C MET A 1 -1.99 -32.19 -25.35
N PRO A 2 -1.74 -32.80 -24.17
CA PRO A 2 -2.70 -33.72 -23.54
C PRO A 2 -4.07 -33.05 -23.35
N ILE A 3 -5.14 -33.84 -23.35
CA ILE A 3 -6.54 -33.37 -23.29
C ILE A 3 -6.93 -32.81 -21.91
N ASP A 4 -6.12 -33.10 -20.90
CA ASP A 4 -6.29 -32.81 -19.48
C ASP A 4 -5.44 -31.63 -18.97
N VAL A 5 -4.76 -30.89 -19.87
CA VAL A 5 -4.00 -29.68 -19.49
C VAL A 5 -4.92 -28.45 -19.44
N GLU A 6 -5.16 -27.95 -18.24
CA GLU A 6 -5.83 -26.67 -18.01
C GLU A 6 -4.87 -25.49 -18.30
N LEU A 7 -5.29 -24.56 -19.17
CA LEU A 7 -4.49 -23.40 -19.57
C LEU A 7 -5.01 -22.12 -18.90
N TYR A 8 -4.15 -21.48 -18.11
CA TYR A 8 -4.46 -20.23 -17.42
C TYR A 8 -4.20 -19.02 -18.33
N VAL A 9 -5.23 -18.20 -18.55
CA VAL A 9 -5.13 -17.01 -19.42
C VAL A 9 -4.47 -15.86 -18.65
N THR A 10 -3.19 -15.61 -18.96
CA THR A 10 -2.39 -14.51 -18.39
C THR A 10 -2.85 -13.14 -18.92
N ASP A 11 -2.66 -12.81 -20.22
CA ASP A 11 -3.31 -11.66 -20.88
C ASP A 11 -4.31 -12.14 -21.96
N GLY A 12 -5.20 -11.24 -22.37
CA GLY A 12 -6.15 -11.48 -23.47
C GLY A 12 -7.57 -11.75 -23.01
N GLN A 13 -7.87 -11.79 -21.70
CA GLN A 13 -9.22 -12.06 -21.17
C GLN A 13 -10.33 -11.17 -21.78
N HIS A 14 -10.01 -9.90 -22.12
CA HIS A 14 -10.94 -9.01 -22.81
C HIS A 14 -11.26 -9.46 -24.26
N ARG A 15 -10.28 -10.05 -24.97
CA ARG A 15 -10.47 -10.64 -26.29
C ARG A 15 -11.24 -11.96 -26.18
N LEU A 16 -10.93 -12.79 -25.19
CA LEU A 16 -11.67 -14.02 -24.89
C LEU A 16 -13.17 -13.72 -24.71
N LYS A 17 -13.52 -12.79 -23.81
CA LYS A 17 -14.91 -12.36 -23.57
C LYS A 17 -15.58 -11.73 -24.79
N ALA A 18 -14.83 -11.03 -25.64
CA ALA A 18 -15.37 -10.49 -26.89
C ALA A 18 -15.69 -11.61 -27.89
N ILE A 19 -14.83 -12.63 -28.01
CA ILE A 19 -15.06 -13.82 -28.83
C ILE A 19 -16.26 -14.60 -28.29
N GLU A 20 -16.31 -14.91 -26.98
CA GLU A 20 -17.44 -15.56 -26.32
C GLU A 20 -18.78 -14.86 -26.58
N LYS A 21 -18.79 -13.52 -26.57
CA LYS A 21 -19.99 -12.73 -26.83
C LYS A 21 -20.41 -12.73 -28.30
N VAL A 22 -19.46 -12.75 -29.24
CA VAL A 22 -19.74 -12.70 -30.69
C VAL A 22 -20.01 -14.09 -31.28
N LEU A 23 -19.51 -15.17 -30.68
CA LEU A 23 -19.67 -16.54 -31.19
C LEU A 23 -21.14 -17.02 -31.38
N PRO A 24 -22.11 -16.62 -30.55
CA PRO A 24 -23.53 -16.87 -30.79
C PRO A 24 -24.11 -16.08 -31.98
N GLU A 25 -23.60 -14.87 -32.22
CA GLU A 25 -24.04 -13.98 -33.32
C GLU A 25 -23.38 -14.35 -34.65
N LYS A 26 -22.16 -14.90 -34.63
CA LYS A 26 -21.39 -15.34 -35.80
C LYS A 26 -20.76 -16.73 -35.57
N PRO A 27 -21.52 -17.81 -35.78
CA PRO A 27 -21.05 -19.19 -35.57
C PRO A 27 -19.83 -19.58 -36.41
N ASP A 28 -19.67 -18.98 -37.59
CA ASP A 28 -18.61 -19.32 -38.57
C ASP A 28 -17.20 -19.04 -38.05
N LEU A 29 -17.06 -18.10 -37.10
CA LEU A 29 -15.79 -17.78 -36.42
C LEU A 29 -15.20 -18.97 -35.65
N ARG A 30 -15.95 -20.06 -35.45
CA ARG A 30 -15.41 -21.33 -34.92
C ARG A 30 -14.40 -22.00 -35.86
N ASN A 31 -14.43 -21.65 -37.15
CA ASN A 31 -13.49 -22.16 -38.16
C ASN A 31 -12.24 -21.27 -38.28
N ASP A 32 -12.27 -20.06 -37.72
CA ASP A 32 -11.11 -19.16 -37.68
C ASP A 32 -10.14 -19.57 -36.58
N SER A 33 -8.87 -19.17 -36.72
CA SER A 33 -7.81 -19.43 -35.76
C SER A 33 -7.23 -18.13 -35.21
N VAL A 34 -6.94 -18.12 -33.90
CA VAL A 34 -6.20 -17.04 -33.24
C VAL A 34 -4.85 -17.57 -32.75
N THR A 35 -3.79 -16.84 -33.02
CA THR A 35 -2.46 -17.17 -32.49
C THR A 35 -2.45 -16.96 -30.97
N VAL A 36 -2.12 -18.01 -30.24
CA VAL A 36 -1.87 -17.97 -28.79
C VAL A 36 -0.39 -18.27 -28.53
N LEU A 37 0.20 -17.58 -27.55
CA LEU A 37 1.49 -17.94 -27.00
C LEU A 37 1.25 -18.78 -25.75
N VAL A 38 1.77 -20.01 -25.74
CA VAL A 38 1.71 -20.90 -24.58
C VAL A 38 3.10 -20.91 -23.96
N VAL A 39 3.20 -20.43 -22.72
CA VAL A 39 4.43 -20.44 -21.93
C VAL A 39 4.28 -21.51 -20.85
N GLN A 40 5.22 -22.45 -20.79
CA GLN A 40 5.34 -23.38 -19.67
C GLN A 40 6.32 -22.78 -18.68
N GLU A 41 5.81 -22.30 -17.56
CA GLU A 41 6.59 -21.76 -16.45
C GLU A 41 6.16 -22.44 -15.15
N ALA A 42 7.13 -22.75 -14.30
CA ALA A 42 6.94 -23.39 -12.99
C ALA A 42 7.03 -22.39 -11.83
N ASP A 43 7.69 -21.25 -12.02
CA ASP A 43 7.74 -20.17 -11.03
C ASP A 43 6.53 -19.23 -11.17
N MET A 44 5.64 -19.27 -10.17
CA MET A 44 4.50 -18.37 -10.08
C MET A 44 4.90 -16.88 -10.07
N ASP A 45 6.04 -16.51 -9.48
CA ASP A 45 6.49 -15.12 -9.48
C ASP A 45 6.96 -14.69 -10.90
N GLN A 46 7.46 -15.61 -11.73
CA GLN A 46 7.77 -15.35 -13.14
C GLN A 46 6.50 -15.25 -14.01
N ILE A 47 5.50 -16.11 -13.81
CA ILE A 47 4.18 -16.00 -14.48
C ILE A 47 3.55 -14.62 -14.23
N HIS A 48 3.65 -14.12 -13.00
CA HIS A 48 3.15 -12.80 -12.65
C HIS A 48 3.97 -11.65 -13.26
N GLN A 49 5.29 -11.80 -13.40
CA GLN A 49 6.14 -10.83 -14.06
C GLN A 49 5.87 -10.78 -15.57
N ASP A 50 5.73 -11.93 -16.23
CA ASP A 50 5.34 -12.03 -17.65
C ASP A 50 3.99 -11.37 -17.91
N PHE A 51 3.01 -11.56 -17.01
CA PHE A 51 1.73 -10.85 -17.05
C PHE A 51 1.91 -9.32 -16.98
N ALA A 52 2.72 -8.83 -16.03
CA ALA A 52 3.00 -7.41 -15.87
C ALA A 52 3.70 -6.83 -17.11
N ASP A 53 4.62 -7.58 -17.72
CA ASP A 53 5.37 -7.18 -18.90
C ASP A 53 4.53 -7.16 -20.18
N CYS A 54 3.73 -8.22 -20.46
CA CYS A 54 2.79 -8.23 -21.57
C CYS A 54 1.77 -7.08 -21.47
N ALA A 55 1.36 -6.73 -20.25
CA ALA A 55 0.38 -5.69 -20.00
C ALA A 55 0.95 -4.26 -19.99
N LYS A 56 2.27 -4.03 -20.16
CA LYS A 56 2.88 -2.68 -20.28
C LYS A 56 2.28 -1.81 -21.39
N ASN A 57 1.65 -2.44 -22.40
CA ASN A 57 0.95 -1.75 -23.49
C ASN A 57 -0.54 -1.42 -23.20
N LYS A 58 -1.03 -1.65 -21.97
CA LYS A 58 -2.41 -1.32 -21.54
C LYS A 58 -2.40 -0.64 -20.15
N PRO A 59 -3.45 0.10 -19.76
CA PRO A 59 -3.52 0.69 -18.42
C PRO A 59 -3.80 -0.39 -17.35
N ILE A 60 -2.75 -0.85 -16.66
CA ILE A 60 -2.86 -1.79 -15.54
C ILE A 60 -3.33 -1.07 -14.26
N PRO A 61 -4.21 -1.66 -13.42
CA PRO A 61 -4.43 -1.22 -12.04
C PRO A 61 -3.11 -1.08 -11.24
N PRO A 62 -2.82 0.07 -10.61
CA PRO A 62 -1.55 0.30 -9.90
C PRO A 62 -1.23 -0.70 -8.78
N ALA A 63 -2.24 -1.36 -8.20
CA ALA A 63 -2.04 -2.41 -7.20
C ALA A 63 -1.31 -3.63 -7.78
N LEU A 64 -1.64 -4.06 -9.00
CA LEU A 64 -1.01 -5.20 -9.67
C LEU A 64 0.45 -4.89 -10.05
N LEU A 65 0.72 -3.69 -10.57
CA LEU A 65 2.09 -3.22 -10.83
C LEU A 65 2.94 -3.27 -9.56
N ALA A 66 2.44 -2.73 -8.45
CA ALA A 66 3.11 -2.81 -7.15
C ALA A 66 3.28 -4.25 -6.65
N ALA A 67 2.30 -5.12 -6.92
CA ALA A 67 2.30 -6.50 -6.47
C ALA A 67 3.19 -7.44 -7.29
N PHE A 68 3.65 -7.04 -8.48
CA PHE A 68 4.35 -7.96 -9.39
C PHE A 68 5.64 -7.44 -10.04
N ASP A 69 5.86 -6.13 -10.19
CA ASP A 69 7.10 -5.61 -10.80
C ASP A 69 8.35 -6.01 -9.99
N VAL A 70 9.17 -6.94 -10.50
CA VAL A 70 10.41 -7.41 -9.84
C VAL A 70 11.60 -6.49 -10.03
N THR A 71 11.53 -5.57 -10.99
CA THR A 71 12.62 -4.65 -11.37
C THR A 71 12.67 -3.40 -10.50
N ASP A 72 11.52 -2.96 -9.99
CA ASP A 72 11.39 -1.79 -9.12
C ASP A 72 11.74 -2.10 -7.64
N PRO A 73 12.79 -1.47 -7.06
CA PRO A 73 13.15 -1.65 -5.66
C PRO A 73 12.03 -1.30 -4.67
N LEU A 74 11.20 -0.29 -4.96
CA LEU A 74 10.07 0.10 -4.12
C LEU A 74 8.96 -0.96 -4.15
N ALA A 75 8.68 -1.55 -5.32
CA ALA A 75 7.74 -2.65 -5.44
C ALA A 75 8.23 -3.87 -4.63
N LYS A 76 9.52 -4.20 -4.76
CA LYS A 76 10.17 -5.26 -4.01
C LYS A 76 10.10 -5.04 -2.48
N LEU A 77 10.48 -3.85 -1.99
CA LEU A 77 10.36 -3.50 -0.57
C LEU A 77 8.91 -3.63 -0.07
N THR A 78 7.94 -3.12 -0.83
CA THR A 78 6.51 -3.20 -0.49
C THR A 78 6.03 -4.65 -0.35
N ARG A 79 6.43 -5.54 -1.28
CA ARG A 79 6.12 -6.98 -1.20
C ARG A 79 6.79 -7.65 -0.01
N THR A 80 8.06 -7.34 0.26
CA THR A 80 8.79 -7.91 1.39
C THR A 80 8.14 -7.52 2.71
N ILE A 81 7.84 -6.24 2.96
CA ILE A 81 7.14 -5.85 4.21
C ILE A 81 5.72 -6.43 4.30
N THR A 82 5.04 -6.67 3.17
CA THR A 82 3.72 -7.31 3.15
C THR A 82 3.79 -8.77 3.64
N LYS A 83 4.88 -9.49 3.36
CA LYS A 83 5.11 -10.85 3.86
C LYS A 83 5.66 -10.83 5.29
N ASP A 84 6.62 -9.96 5.57
CA ASP A 84 7.45 -10.01 6.78
C ASP A 84 6.80 -9.36 8.01
N LEU A 85 5.99 -8.30 7.84
CA LEU A 85 5.35 -7.62 8.97
C LEU A 85 3.98 -8.24 9.26
N VAL A 86 3.83 -8.79 10.47
CA VAL A 86 2.59 -9.47 10.92
C VAL A 86 1.35 -8.59 10.79
N ILE A 87 1.48 -7.26 10.94
CA ILE A 87 0.39 -6.29 10.81
C ILE A 87 -0.15 -6.17 9.37
N PHE A 88 0.70 -6.43 8.36
CA PHE A 88 0.34 -6.37 6.94
C PHE A 88 0.06 -7.75 6.34
N ASN A 89 0.71 -8.80 6.83
CA ASN A 89 0.55 -10.15 6.28
C ASN A 89 -0.91 -10.63 6.41
N GLY A 90 -1.47 -11.09 5.29
CA GLY A 90 -2.89 -11.46 5.16
C GLY A 90 -3.89 -10.29 5.10
N ARG A 91 -3.45 -9.03 5.25
CA ARG A 91 -4.31 -7.84 5.36
C ARG A 91 -4.13 -6.80 4.25
N ILE A 92 -3.41 -7.13 3.19
CA ILE A 92 -3.21 -6.26 2.01
C ILE A 92 -3.88 -6.88 0.77
N ASP A 93 -4.80 -6.13 0.16
CA ASP A 93 -5.40 -6.49 -1.13
C ASP A 93 -4.40 -6.26 -2.26
N LYS A 94 -3.95 -7.34 -2.91
CA LYS A 94 -2.92 -7.29 -3.95
C LYS A 94 -3.47 -6.96 -5.34
N ILE A 95 -4.79 -7.02 -5.52
CA ILE A 95 -5.43 -7.08 -6.84
C ILE A 95 -6.30 -5.85 -7.07
N SER A 96 -7.17 -5.51 -6.12
CA SER A 96 -8.20 -4.49 -6.36
C SER A 96 -7.63 -3.07 -6.37
N ARG A 97 -8.23 -2.22 -7.22
CA ARG A 97 -7.98 -0.77 -7.18
C ARG A 97 -8.48 -0.12 -5.88
N THR A 98 -9.52 -0.68 -5.28
CA THR A 98 -10.19 -0.18 -4.06
C THR A 98 -10.74 -1.35 -3.25
N ILE A 99 -10.61 -1.31 -1.92
CA ILE A 99 -11.08 -2.38 -1.02
C ILE A 99 -12.62 -2.41 -0.90
N GLY A 100 -13.28 -1.25 -1.04
CA GLY A 100 -14.72 -1.15 -0.83
C GLY A 100 -15.13 -1.55 0.60
N LYS A 101 -16.10 -2.46 0.72
CA LYS A 101 -16.66 -2.94 1.99
C LYS A 101 -15.99 -4.20 2.56
N ASP A 102 -14.90 -4.69 1.97
CA ASP A 102 -14.23 -5.89 2.46
C ASP A 102 -13.67 -5.69 3.89
N THR A 103 -13.93 -6.65 4.77
CA THR A 103 -13.62 -6.58 6.20
C THR A 103 -12.24 -7.14 6.57
N LYS A 104 -11.53 -7.76 5.62
CA LYS A 104 -10.25 -8.49 5.79
C LYS A 104 -9.02 -7.69 5.35
N TYR A 105 -9.18 -6.72 4.45
CA TYR A 105 -8.06 -5.92 3.95
C TYR A 105 -8.02 -4.53 4.60
N MET A 106 -6.84 -4.11 5.06
CA MET A 106 -6.57 -2.78 5.60
C MET A 106 -6.23 -1.79 4.48
N PHE A 107 -5.34 -2.18 3.56
CA PHE A 107 -4.90 -1.39 2.41
C PHE A 107 -4.91 -2.22 1.13
N THR A 108 -4.97 -1.58 -0.04
CA THR A 108 -4.48 -2.20 -1.27
C THR A 108 -2.95 -2.11 -1.34
N MET A 109 -2.32 -2.97 -2.14
CA MET A 109 -0.87 -2.93 -2.39
C MET A 109 -0.43 -1.56 -2.93
N SER A 110 -1.27 -0.89 -3.72
CA SER A 110 -0.99 0.47 -4.20
C SER A 110 -0.97 1.50 -3.06
N GLN A 111 -1.85 1.37 -2.07
CA GLN A 111 -1.92 2.27 -0.91
C GLN A 111 -0.74 2.02 0.05
N LEU A 112 -0.37 0.75 0.27
CA LEU A 112 0.82 0.40 1.04
C LEU A 112 2.09 0.94 0.37
N ARG A 113 2.26 0.71 -0.95
CA ARG A 113 3.38 1.25 -1.74
C ARG A 113 3.52 2.77 -1.61
N ILE A 114 2.40 3.50 -1.63
CA ILE A 114 2.37 4.96 -1.45
C ILE A 114 2.96 5.33 -0.09
N GLY A 115 2.53 4.71 1.02
CA GLY A 115 3.13 4.98 2.34
C GLY A 115 4.58 4.52 2.48
N VAL A 116 4.99 3.43 1.82
CA VAL A 116 6.42 3.05 1.75
C VAL A 116 7.24 4.15 1.05
N ALA A 117 6.75 4.72 -0.05
CA ALA A 117 7.42 5.83 -0.72
C ALA A 117 7.47 7.11 0.14
N GLU A 118 6.39 7.44 0.86
CA GLU A 118 6.39 8.57 1.82
C GLU A 118 7.42 8.36 2.94
N PHE A 119 7.57 7.14 3.46
CA PHE A 119 8.55 6.82 4.51
C PHE A 119 9.99 6.88 4.01
N LEU A 120 10.28 6.34 2.82
CA LEU A 120 11.63 6.27 2.29
C LEU A 120 12.13 7.61 1.71
N PHE A 121 11.24 8.37 1.06
CA PHE A 121 11.62 9.52 0.22
C PHE A 121 10.91 10.82 0.62
N GLY A 122 10.13 10.84 1.71
CA GLY A 122 9.36 12.00 2.17
C GLY A 122 8.19 12.39 1.24
N SER A 123 7.98 11.67 0.15
CA SER A 123 7.01 12.00 -0.91
C SER A 123 6.73 10.80 -1.81
N SER A 124 5.45 10.47 -2.01
CA SER A 124 5.02 9.47 -3.00
C SER A 124 4.85 10.02 -4.43
N ARG A 125 5.31 11.26 -4.70
CA ARG A 125 5.20 11.87 -6.04
C ARG A 125 6.11 11.13 -7.03
N LYS A 126 5.58 10.78 -8.21
CA LYS A 126 6.27 10.00 -9.25
C LYS A 126 7.73 10.46 -9.54
N PRO A 127 8.02 11.76 -9.75
CA PRO A 127 9.40 12.21 -10.02
C PRO A 127 10.39 11.91 -8.89
N VAL A 128 9.94 11.93 -7.64
CA VAL A 128 10.78 11.63 -6.46
C VAL A 128 11.10 10.13 -6.42
N ILE A 129 10.10 9.28 -6.66
CA ILE A 129 10.30 7.82 -6.73
C ILE A 129 11.27 7.47 -7.87
N GLU A 130 11.12 8.11 -9.04
CA GLU A 130 11.98 7.86 -10.20
C GLU A 130 13.45 8.29 -9.96
N SER A 131 13.70 9.37 -9.19
CA SER A 131 15.06 9.75 -8.79
C SER A 131 15.75 8.75 -7.84
N HIS A 132 15.01 7.85 -7.19
CA HIS A 132 15.53 6.79 -6.31
C HIS A 132 15.50 5.38 -6.95
N SER A 133 15.36 5.29 -8.28
CA SER A 133 15.24 4.04 -9.03
C SER A 133 16.49 3.13 -9.02
N ARG A 134 17.65 3.65 -8.65
CA ARG A 134 18.90 2.88 -8.50
C ARG A 134 19.27 2.77 -7.03
N GLN A 135 19.32 1.53 -6.52
CA GLN A 135 19.63 1.23 -5.13
C GLN A 135 20.54 0.02 -5.04
N SER A 136 21.59 0.11 -4.23
CA SER A 136 22.48 -1.01 -3.92
C SER A 136 21.80 -2.03 -2.99
N LYS A 137 22.37 -3.25 -2.92
CA LYS A 137 21.87 -4.30 -2.01
C LYS A 137 21.96 -3.89 -0.54
N SER A 138 23.00 -3.13 -0.16
CA SER A 138 23.18 -2.60 1.20
C SER A 138 22.13 -1.55 1.56
N GLU A 139 21.85 -0.61 0.66
CA GLU A 139 20.79 0.39 0.87
C GLU A 139 19.43 -0.28 0.99
N PHE A 140 19.12 -1.26 0.13
CA PHE A 140 17.87 -2.03 0.19
C PHE A 140 17.66 -2.69 1.57
N LEU A 141 18.71 -3.31 2.13
CA LEU A 141 18.63 -3.96 3.44
C LEU A 141 18.41 -2.93 4.56
N LEU A 142 19.12 -1.81 4.54
CA LEU A 142 18.96 -0.72 5.52
C LEU A 142 17.56 -0.10 5.44
N MET A 143 17.03 0.14 4.25
CA MET A 143 15.66 0.64 4.06
C MET A 143 14.62 -0.35 4.56
N LEU A 144 14.79 -1.64 4.29
CA LEU A 144 13.90 -2.70 4.79
C LEU A 144 13.92 -2.78 6.33
N GLU A 145 15.10 -2.68 6.94
CA GLU A 145 15.26 -2.67 8.39
C GLU A 145 14.56 -1.46 9.03
N ARG A 146 14.82 -0.24 8.52
CA ARG A 146 14.17 1.00 8.99
C ARG A 146 12.65 0.95 8.87
N LEU A 147 12.12 0.45 7.74
CA LEU A 147 10.68 0.20 7.54
C LEU A 147 10.12 -0.76 8.59
N LYS A 148 10.82 -1.88 8.85
CA LYS A 148 10.39 -2.89 9.82
C LYS A 148 10.36 -2.34 11.24
N ILE A 149 11.41 -1.63 11.66
CA ILE A 149 11.48 -1.01 12.99
C ILE A 149 10.34 0.00 13.15
N PHE A 150 10.20 0.95 12.22
CA PHE A 150 9.20 2.02 12.33
C PHE A 150 7.76 1.49 12.47
N TYR A 151 7.32 0.63 11.55
CA TYR A 151 5.94 0.13 11.59
C TYR A 151 5.69 -0.83 12.76
N THR A 152 6.71 -1.57 13.22
CA THR A 152 6.58 -2.45 14.39
C THR A 152 6.46 -1.64 15.68
N GLU A 153 7.32 -0.63 15.89
CA GLU A 153 7.26 0.21 17.09
C GLU A 153 6.03 1.12 17.09
N PHE A 154 5.59 1.62 15.94
CA PHE A 154 4.30 2.33 15.83
C PHE A 154 3.14 1.41 16.25
N ALA A 155 3.09 0.17 15.73
CA ALA A 155 2.02 -0.76 16.04
C ALA A 155 2.01 -1.21 17.51
N LYS A 156 3.17 -1.34 18.16
CA LYS A 156 3.26 -1.61 19.60
C LYS A 156 2.69 -0.48 20.46
N ASN A 157 2.80 0.77 20.01
CA ASN A 157 2.44 1.96 20.76
C ASN A 157 1.06 2.57 20.42
N ASN A 158 0.39 2.13 19.34
CA ASN A 158 -0.98 2.54 19.00
C ASN A 158 -1.98 1.42 19.28
N ASP A 159 -2.98 1.65 20.15
CA ASP A 159 -3.89 0.60 20.63
C ASP A 159 -4.61 -0.17 19.52
N THR A 160 -5.07 0.51 18.47
CA THR A 160 -5.77 -0.16 17.36
C THR A 160 -4.83 -0.98 16.49
N TRP A 161 -3.60 -0.50 16.23
CA TRP A 161 -2.61 -1.26 15.48
C TRP A 161 -2.02 -2.41 16.30
N ARG A 162 -2.00 -2.30 17.63
CA ARG A 162 -1.57 -3.35 18.56
C ARG A 162 -2.39 -4.62 18.38
N LEU A 163 -3.69 -4.49 18.07
CA LEU A 163 -4.59 -5.62 17.74
C LEU A 163 -4.15 -6.38 16.47
N LEU A 164 -3.34 -5.78 15.61
CA LEU A 164 -2.79 -6.37 14.39
C LEU A 164 -1.45 -7.10 14.62
N LEU A 165 -0.84 -7.00 15.81
CA LEU A 165 0.43 -7.66 16.17
C LEU A 165 0.30 -9.18 16.41
N GLN A 166 -0.65 -9.82 15.71
CA GLN A 166 -0.93 -11.24 15.71
C GLN A 166 -1.35 -11.66 14.29
N PRO A 167 -1.20 -12.94 13.90
CA PRO A 167 -1.55 -13.39 12.55
C PRO A 167 -2.99 -13.04 12.14
N ALA A 168 -3.22 -12.82 10.84
CA ALA A 168 -4.57 -12.49 10.32
C ALA A 168 -5.63 -13.55 10.68
N SER A 169 -5.23 -14.81 10.81
CA SER A 169 -6.07 -15.93 11.30
C SER A 169 -6.52 -15.80 12.76
N GLN A 170 -5.89 -14.95 13.56
CA GLN A 170 -6.26 -14.67 14.96
C GLN A 170 -7.07 -13.35 15.08
N THR A 171 -7.15 -12.53 14.04
CA THR A 171 -7.98 -11.30 14.01
C THR A 171 -9.27 -11.46 13.20
N VAL A 172 -9.84 -12.65 13.08
CA VAL A 172 -11.03 -12.90 12.25
C VAL A 172 -12.27 -12.09 12.65
N ASN A 173 -12.36 -11.68 13.92
CA ASN A 173 -13.45 -10.84 14.44
C ASN A 173 -13.18 -9.32 14.31
N LEU A 174 -12.00 -8.92 13.83
CA LEU A 174 -11.65 -7.51 13.67
C LEU A 174 -12.17 -7.00 12.32
N ASN A 175 -13.20 -6.15 12.36
CA ASN A 175 -13.74 -5.57 11.14
C ASN A 175 -12.87 -4.39 10.64
N LEU A 176 -11.99 -4.66 9.67
CA LEU A 176 -11.13 -3.63 9.09
C LEU A 176 -11.91 -2.60 8.25
N TYR A 177 -13.12 -2.92 7.78
CA TYR A 177 -13.98 -1.93 7.12
C TYR A 177 -14.40 -0.82 8.09
N ASP A 178 -14.79 -1.19 9.31
CA ASP A 178 -15.20 -0.22 10.33
C ASP A 178 -14.03 0.67 10.75
N LEU A 179 -12.83 0.10 10.91
CA LEU A 179 -11.61 0.89 11.17
C LEU A 179 -11.32 1.89 10.03
N ARG A 180 -11.51 1.51 8.76
CA ARG A 180 -11.40 2.43 7.61
C ARG A 180 -12.48 3.52 7.62
N GLN A 181 -13.66 3.28 8.19
CA GLN A 181 -14.70 4.32 8.31
C GLN A 181 -14.47 5.27 9.49
N GLN A 182 -13.91 4.75 10.59
CA GLN A 182 -13.76 5.45 11.87
C GLN A 182 -12.42 6.18 12.01
N ARG A 183 -11.38 5.81 11.27
CA ARG A 183 -10.02 6.35 11.46
C ARG A 183 -9.32 6.77 10.16
N VAL A 184 -8.48 7.79 10.25
CA VAL A 184 -7.76 8.36 9.10
C VAL A 184 -6.52 7.56 8.72
N ASP A 185 -5.84 6.93 9.67
CA ASP A 185 -4.62 6.12 9.48
C ASP A 185 -4.86 4.81 8.71
N PHE A 186 -6.08 4.30 8.71
CA PHE A 186 -6.53 3.18 7.87
C PHE A 186 -6.94 3.63 6.45
N ASN A 187 -6.76 4.91 6.10
CA ASN A 187 -6.97 5.47 4.76
C ASN A 187 -5.65 5.98 4.17
N THR A 188 -5.56 6.09 2.84
CA THR A 188 -4.31 6.45 2.14
C THR A 188 -3.69 7.74 2.66
N VAL A 189 -4.48 8.78 2.90
CA VAL A 189 -3.96 10.09 3.33
C VAL A 189 -3.43 10.09 4.76
N GLY A 190 -4.08 9.41 5.71
CA GLY A 190 -3.55 9.30 7.07
C GLY A 190 -2.33 8.38 7.13
N PHE A 191 -2.33 7.31 6.33
CA PHE A 191 -1.14 6.46 6.17
C PHE A 191 0.03 7.25 5.55
N GLN A 192 -0.20 8.08 4.53
CA GLN A 192 0.82 8.98 3.98
C GLN A 192 1.39 9.94 5.03
N VAL A 193 0.53 10.58 5.84
CA VAL A 193 0.96 11.48 6.92
C VAL A 193 1.83 10.73 7.93
N LEU A 194 1.34 9.59 8.45
CA LEU A 194 2.05 8.72 9.38
C LEU A 194 3.43 8.32 8.83
N SER A 195 3.49 7.81 7.60
CA SER A 195 4.72 7.39 6.94
C SER A 195 5.70 8.55 6.74
N ARG A 196 5.21 9.75 6.37
CA ARG A 196 6.06 10.92 6.16
C ARG A 196 6.62 11.49 7.46
N ILE A 197 5.92 11.37 8.60
CA ILE A 197 6.55 11.65 9.90
C ILE A 197 7.64 10.60 10.20
N GLY A 198 7.38 9.33 9.90
CA GLY A 198 8.41 8.28 9.95
C GLY A 198 9.65 8.59 9.11
N HIS A 199 9.49 9.26 7.95
CA HIS A 199 10.62 9.75 7.16
C HIS A 199 11.49 10.74 7.94
N LEU A 200 10.90 11.77 8.55
CA LEU A 200 11.67 12.74 9.36
C LEU A 200 12.40 12.06 10.51
N ILE A 201 11.76 11.09 11.18
CA ILE A 201 12.35 10.32 12.29
C ILE A 201 13.56 9.50 11.84
N PHE A 202 13.58 8.94 10.63
CA PHE A 202 14.64 8.04 10.17
C PHE A 202 15.65 8.65 9.19
N PHE A 203 15.33 9.76 8.54
CA PHE A 203 16.11 10.34 7.45
C PHE A 203 16.29 11.86 7.53
N GLY A 204 15.55 12.57 8.38
CA GLY A 204 15.67 14.03 8.54
C GLY A 204 16.93 14.45 9.31
N GLN A 205 17.17 13.82 10.46
CA GLN A 205 18.40 14.00 11.25
C GLN A 205 18.73 12.78 12.10
N GLU A 206 19.94 12.74 12.65
CA GLU A 206 20.35 11.70 13.58
C GLU A 206 19.69 11.87 14.94
N PHE A 207 19.08 10.78 15.42
CA PHE A 207 18.40 10.68 16.71
C PHE A 207 18.91 9.46 17.45
N THR A 208 19.11 9.59 18.77
CA THR A 208 19.37 8.45 19.64
C THR A 208 18.15 7.51 19.68
N ASP A 209 18.34 6.25 20.04
CA ASP A 209 17.25 5.27 20.10
C ASP A 209 16.13 5.71 21.07
N LEU A 210 16.48 6.35 22.18
CA LEU A 210 15.53 6.94 23.14
C LEU A 210 14.70 8.07 22.52
N GLN A 211 15.32 8.97 21.74
CA GLN A 211 14.62 10.04 21.03
C GLN A 211 13.71 9.46 19.94
N ARG A 212 14.20 8.46 19.20
CA ARG A 212 13.47 7.74 18.15
C ARG A 212 12.24 7.02 18.72
N GLU A 213 12.38 6.32 19.84
CA GLU A 213 11.27 5.68 20.56
C GLU A 213 10.25 6.73 21.02
N ALA A 214 10.69 7.82 21.66
CA ALA A 214 9.82 8.90 22.12
C ALA A 214 9.01 9.54 20.99
N LEU A 215 9.64 9.81 19.84
CA LEU A 215 9.00 10.35 18.64
C LEU A 215 7.97 9.37 18.05
N ILE A 216 8.32 8.09 17.90
CA ILE A 216 7.39 7.06 17.39
C ILE A 216 6.21 6.89 18.35
N LYS A 217 6.44 6.88 19.66
CA LYS A 217 5.41 6.76 20.69
C LYS A 217 4.48 7.97 20.73
N ALA A 218 5.00 9.19 20.58
CA ALA A 218 4.20 10.40 20.47
C ALA A 218 3.34 10.42 19.20
N LEU A 219 3.88 9.98 18.06
CA LEU A 219 3.16 9.81 16.80
C LEU A 219 2.08 8.72 16.91
N ALA A 220 2.39 7.59 17.55
CA ALA A 220 1.45 6.50 17.79
C ALA A 220 0.32 6.91 18.74
N GLY A 221 0.60 7.78 19.72
CA GLY A 221 -0.36 8.36 20.65
C GLY A 221 -1.13 9.59 20.14
N LEU A 222 -1.16 9.86 18.83
CA LEU A 222 -2.11 10.82 18.25
C LEU A 222 -3.51 10.19 18.14
N ASP A 223 -4.55 11.00 18.29
CA ASP A 223 -5.93 10.55 18.06
C ASP A 223 -6.21 10.52 16.55
N TYR A 224 -6.14 9.32 15.96
CA TYR A 224 -6.42 9.05 14.55
C TYR A 224 -7.91 8.85 14.24
N THR A 225 -8.82 9.01 15.19
CA THR A 225 -10.26 8.97 14.88
C THR A 225 -10.64 10.08 13.91
N ARG A 226 -11.63 9.79 13.06
CA ARG A 226 -12.17 10.72 12.07
C ARG A 226 -12.88 11.92 12.70
N ASP A 227 -13.28 11.81 13.96
CA ASP A 227 -13.90 12.87 14.72
C ASP A 227 -12.91 13.81 15.43
N SER A 228 -11.64 13.39 15.55
CA SER A 228 -10.55 14.17 16.16
C SER A 228 -10.40 15.55 15.51
N ALA A 229 -10.37 16.58 16.35
CA ALA A 229 -10.14 17.96 15.93
C ALA A 229 -8.79 18.16 15.23
N LEU A 230 -7.82 17.26 15.45
CA LEU A 230 -6.49 17.28 14.83
C LEU A 230 -6.55 17.18 13.29
N TRP A 231 -7.52 16.44 12.75
CA TRP A 231 -7.65 16.21 11.29
C TRP A 231 -8.67 17.12 10.62
N LEU A 232 -9.49 17.81 11.41
CA LEU A 232 -10.52 18.73 10.91
C LEU A 232 -9.88 19.89 10.15
N ASN A 233 -10.49 20.25 9.02
CA ASN A 233 -9.98 21.25 8.07
C ASN A 233 -8.59 20.92 7.49
N SER A 234 -8.15 19.65 7.56
CA SER A 234 -6.98 19.15 6.82
C SER A 234 -7.37 17.95 5.95
N ILE A 235 -7.21 16.71 6.44
CA ILE A 235 -7.64 15.49 5.75
C ILE A 235 -9.08 15.08 6.07
N VAL A 236 -9.74 15.71 7.06
CA VAL A 236 -11.19 15.60 7.30
C VAL A 236 -11.84 16.96 7.11
N ILE A 237 -12.91 17.02 6.32
CA ILE A 237 -13.77 18.19 6.12
C ILE A 237 -15.15 17.86 6.68
N ASP A 238 -15.72 18.75 7.50
CA ASP A 238 -17.12 18.63 7.89
C ASP A 238 -18.01 19.29 6.83
N ASP A 239 -19.02 18.55 6.37
CA ASP A 239 -19.96 18.97 5.33
C ASP A 239 -21.37 18.76 5.88
N ALA A 240 -21.89 19.78 6.57
CA ALA A 240 -23.17 19.77 7.28
C ALA A 240 -23.37 18.57 8.26
N GLY A 241 -22.32 18.22 9.02
CA GLY A 241 -22.28 17.07 9.93
C GLY A 241 -21.69 15.81 9.29
N ALA A 242 -21.45 15.80 7.98
CA ALA A 242 -20.97 14.65 7.22
C ALA A 242 -19.48 14.72 6.86
N LYS A 243 -18.57 14.89 7.83
CA LYS A 243 -17.50 13.87 8.04
C LYS A 243 -16.43 13.57 6.96
N LYS A 244 -16.34 14.20 5.80
CA LYS A 244 -15.66 13.63 4.61
C LYS A 244 -14.13 13.61 4.70
N ILE A 245 -13.52 12.42 4.52
CA ILE A 245 -12.07 12.30 4.31
C ILE A 245 -11.73 12.77 2.89
N VAL A 246 -10.80 13.71 2.76
CA VAL A 246 -10.35 14.26 1.47
C VAL A 246 -8.98 13.72 1.07
N THR A 247 -8.82 13.39 -0.22
CA THR A 247 -7.63 12.70 -0.74
C THR A 247 -6.68 13.59 -1.54
N GLN A 248 -6.75 14.91 -1.36
CA GLN A 248 -5.93 15.87 -2.10
C GLN A 248 -4.53 16.02 -1.49
N THR A 249 -3.50 16.22 -2.32
CA THR A 249 -2.11 16.39 -1.84
C THR A 249 -1.96 17.59 -0.91
N THR A 250 -2.67 18.69 -1.17
CA THR A 250 -2.71 19.88 -0.30
C THR A 250 -3.26 19.58 1.10
N ALA A 251 -4.24 18.69 1.21
CA ALA A 251 -4.78 18.22 2.48
C ALA A 251 -3.74 17.36 3.25
N VAL A 252 -3.06 16.45 2.55
CA VAL A 252 -1.95 15.65 3.12
C VAL A 252 -0.82 16.56 3.61
N ASP A 253 -0.39 17.53 2.81
CA ASP A 253 0.69 18.46 3.16
C ASP A 253 0.32 19.34 4.37
N LYS A 254 -0.97 19.68 4.56
CA LYS A 254 -1.48 20.39 5.75
C LYS A 254 -1.55 19.48 6.98
N ALA A 255 -2.12 18.28 6.86
CA ALA A 255 -2.22 17.32 7.95
C ALA A 255 -0.85 16.82 8.43
N PHE A 256 0.13 16.69 7.53
CA PHE A 256 1.52 16.39 7.85
C PHE A 256 2.14 17.46 8.77
N LYS A 257 1.95 18.75 8.47
CA LYS A 257 2.44 19.83 9.34
C LYS A 257 1.79 19.77 10.72
N ILE A 258 0.46 19.60 10.78
CA ILE A 258 -0.28 19.48 12.05
C ILE A 258 0.23 18.27 12.87
N ALA A 259 0.39 17.10 12.25
CA ALA A 259 0.88 15.90 12.91
C ALA A 259 2.33 16.06 13.41
N ARG A 260 3.20 16.68 12.60
CA ARG A 260 4.58 16.99 13.00
C ARG A 260 4.57 17.91 14.21
N ASP A 261 3.87 19.04 14.14
CA ASP A 261 3.89 20.06 15.17
C ASP A 261 3.35 19.49 16.50
N ALA A 262 2.30 18.65 16.46
CA ALA A 262 1.78 17.92 17.63
C ALA A 262 2.76 16.87 18.20
N VAL A 263 3.57 16.20 17.37
CA VAL A 263 4.63 15.29 17.84
C VAL A 263 5.78 16.05 18.49
N GLN A 264 6.16 17.20 17.93
CA GLN A 264 7.19 18.07 18.52
C GLN A 264 6.72 18.63 19.86
N GLU A 265 5.47 19.11 19.97
CA GLU A 265 4.88 19.62 21.21
C GLU A 265 4.87 18.56 22.32
N LYS A 266 4.50 17.31 21.98
CA LYS A 266 4.47 16.19 22.94
C LYS A 266 5.85 15.71 23.42
N THR A 267 6.93 16.01 22.68
CA THR A 267 8.27 15.44 22.94
C THR A 267 9.34 16.48 23.29
N GLY A 268 9.13 17.75 22.93
CA GLY A 268 10.17 18.78 22.93
C GLY A 268 11.25 18.57 21.87
N ILE A 269 11.11 17.60 20.98
CA ILE A 269 12.10 17.23 19.96
C ILE A 269 11.67 17.80 18.61
N VAL A 270 12.55 18.57 17.95
CA VAL A 270 12.30 19.14 16.62
C VAL A 270 12.48 18.08 15.53
N LEU A 271 11.56 18.05 14.56
CA LEU A 271 11.60 17.25 13.34
C LEU A 271 11.86 18.17 12.15
N ILE A 272 13.07 18.08 11.58
CA ILE A 272 13.52 18.86 10.42
C ILE A 272 13.25 18.09 9.13
#